data_AF-A0A1B9LZ34-F1
#
_entry.id   AF-A0A1B9LZ34-F1
#
_cell.length_a   1.000
_cell.length_b   1.000
_cell.length_c   1.000
_cell.angle_alpha   90.00
_cell.angle_beta   90.00
_cell.angle_gamma   90.00
#
_symmetry.space_group_name_H-M   'P 1'
#
loop_
_entity.id
_entity.type
_entity.pdbx_description
1 polymer ?
#
loop_
_entity_poly.entity_id
_entity_poly.type
_entity_poly.pdbx_seq_one_letter_code
_entity_poly.pdbx_strand_id
1 'polypeptide(L)' 'MYVSYIPQIIDNLHGLKTNPIQPLAASINCSLWVCYGLLQEKKDWPLAIANSPGVIFGLIAFFTAL' A
#
# COMPACT_ATOMS: atom_id res chain seq x y z
N MET A 1 8.58 4.93 -3.66
CA MET A 1 8.23 3.50 -3.50
C MET A 1 6.75 3.23 -3.77
N TYR A 2 5.78 3.94 -3.17
CA TYR A 2 4.34 3.63 -3.40
C TYR A 2 3.75 4.13 -4.72
N VAL A 3 4.35 5.17 -5.30
CA VAL A 3 4.00 5.69 -6.63
C VAL A 3 4.20 4.64 -7.73
N SER A 4 5.04 3.62 -7.51
CA SER A 4 5.21 2.53 -8.49
C SER A 4 4.00 1.62 -8.61
N TYR A 5 3.02 1.71 -7.71
CA TYR A 5 1.73 1.02 -7.88
C TYR A 5 0.82 1.72 -8.89
N ILE A 6 1.04 3.00 -9.21
CA ILE A 6 0.24 3.72 -10.22
C ILE A 6 0.28 3.03 -11.59
N PRO A 7 1.45 2.71 -12.18
CA PRO A 7 1.48 1.98 -13.44
C PRO A 7 0.84 0.59 -13.33
N GLN A 8 1.03 -0.14 -12.21
CA GLN A 8 0.38 -1.44 -12.02
C GLN A 8 -1.16 -1.32 -12.00
N ILE A 9 -1.69 -0.28 -11.36
CA ILE A 9 -3.13 0.00 -11.34
C ILE A 9 -3.64 0.30 -12.75
N ILE A 10 -2.90 1.10 -13.53
CA ILE A 10 -3.27 1.41 -14.92
C ILE A 10 -3.27 0.13 -15.77
N ASP A 11 -2.22 -0.70 -15.66
CA ASP A 11 -2.12 -1.97 -16.40
C ASP A 11 -3.27 -2.91 -16.05
N ASN A 12 -3.56 -3.06 -14.76
CA ASN A 12 -4.68 -3.85 -14.25
C ASN A 12 -6.04 -3.42 -14.82
N LEU A 13 -6.28 -2.10 -14.90
CA LEU A 13 -7.51 -1.52 -15.45
C LEU A 13 -7.60 -1.67 -16.97
N HIS A 14 -6.46 -1.73 -17.68
CA HIS A 14 -6.41 -2.04 -19.11
C HIS A 14 -6.46 -3.54 -19.42
N GLY A 15 -6.68 -4.39 -18.42
CA GLY A 15 -6.80 -5.84 -18.57
C GLY A 15 -5.48 -6.60 -18.52
N LEU A 16 -4.35 -5.91 -18.32
CA LEU A 16 -3.04 -6.51 -18.07
C LEU A 16 -2.87 -6.73 -16.57
N LYS A 17 -3.53 -7.78 -16.05
CA LYS A 17 -3.51 -8.11 -14.63
C LYS A 17 -2.09 -8.43 -14.16
N THR A 18 -1.61 -7.64 -13.22
CA THR A 18 -0.32 -7.81 -12.54
C THR A 18 -0.45 -8.74 -11.34
N ASN A 19 0.66 -9.21 -10.77
CA ASN A 19 0.61 -10.15 -9.64
C ASN A 19 0.04 -9.45 -8.38
N PRO A 20 -1.11 -9.90 -7.83
CA PRO A 20 -1.75 -9.25 -6.70
C PRO A 20 -1.04 -9.47 -5.35
N ILE A 21 -0.19 -10.51 -5.23
CA ILE A 21 0.42 -10.90 -3.95
C ILE A 21 1.40 -9.83 -3.46
N GLN A 22 2.16 -9.22 -4.36
CA GLN A 22 3.12 -8.17 -4.01
C GLN A 22 2.45 -6.91 -3.43
N PRO A 23 1.46 -6.28 -4.10
CA PRO A 23 0.74 -5.13 -3.55
C PRO A 23 -0.01 -5.47 -2.26
N LEU A 24 -0.54 -6.69 -2.12
CA LEU A 24 -1.16 -7.16 -0.87
C LEU A 24 -0.15 -7.22 0.28
N ALA A 25 0.99 -7.90 0.08
CA ALA A 25 2.03 -8.01 1.10
C ALA A 25 2.54 -6.62 1.54
N ALA A 26 2.72 -5.70 0.59
CA ALA A 26 3.10 -4.34 0.89
C ALA A 26 2.02 -3.57 1.67
N SER A 27 0.75 -3.70 1.30
CA SER A 27 -0.35 -3.06 2.04
C SER A 27 -0.45 -3.53 3.48
N ILE A 28 -0.23 -4.83 3.73
CA ILE A 28 -0.20 -5.40 5.09
C ILE A 28 0.98 -4.84 5.87
N ASN A 29 2.18 -4.84 5.28
CA ASN A 29 3.38 -4.29 5.92
C ASN A 29 3.21 -2.80 6.27
N CYS A 30 2.70 -2.01 5.34
CA CYS A 30 2.43 -0.59 5.57
C CYS A 30 1.38 -0.39 6.67
N SER A 31 0.35 -1.23 6.72
CA SER A 31 -0.68 -1.17 7.77
C SER A 31 -0.10 -1.45 9.15
N LEU A 32 0.81 -2.44 9.25
CA LEU A 32 1.53 -2.72 10.49
C LEU A 32 2.35 -1.51 10.95
N TRP A 33 3.05 -0.84 10.04
CA TRP A 33 3.83 0.36 10.36
C TRP A 33 2.99 1.57 10.75
N VAL A 34 1.85 1.76 10.08
CA VAL A 34 0.89 2.81 10.45
C VAL A 34 0.33 2.55 11.84
N CYS A 35 -0.13 1.32 12.12
CA CYS A 35 -0.60 0.93 13.45
C CYS A 35 0.50 1.12 14.50
N TYR A 36 1.72 0.68 14.21
CA TYR A 36 2.86 0.85 15.12
C TYR A 36 3.11 2.33 15.43
N GLY A 37 3.15 3.22 14.43
CA GLY A 37 3.37 4.65 14.64
C GLY A 37 2.25 5.35 15.41
N LEU A 38 1.00 4.91 15.24
CA LEU A 38 -0.17 5.52 15.88
C LEU A 38 -0.47 4.99 17.29
N LEU A 39 -0.13 3.73 17.59
CA LEU A 39 -0.43 3.06 18.86
C LEU A 39 0.61 3.32 19.96
N GLN A 40 1.71 3.99 19.65
CA GLN A 40 2.70 4.40 20.64
C GLN A 40 2.16 5.49 21.58
N GLU A 41 2.63 5.52 22.84
CA GLU A 41 2.33 6.62 23.79
C GLU A 41 2.72 7.98 23.19
N LYS A 42 3.90 8.06 22.58
CA LYS A 42 4.33 9.18 21.74
C LYS A 42 4.17 8.79 20.28
N LYS A 43 3.12 9.31 19.64
CA LYS A 43 2.81 9.03 18.24
C LYS A 43 3.96 9.39 17.32
N ASP A 44 4.40 8.41 16.54
CA ASP A 44 5.37 8.60 15.45
C ASP A 44 4.62 8.98 14.18
N TRP A 45 4.24 10.25 14.11
CA TRP A 45 3.56 10.83 12.95
C TRP A 45 4.37 10.71 11.66
N PRO A 46 5.69 10.98 11.63
CA PRO A 46 6.49 10.78 10.43
C PRO A 46 6.38 9.37 9.86
N LEU A 47 6.49 8.34 10.70
CA LEU A 47 6.40 6.95 10.27
C LEU A 47 5.01 6.58 9.76
N ALA A 48 3.96 6.99 10.47
CA ALA A 48 2.58 6.72 10.08
C ALA A 48 2.25 7.40 8.75
N ILE A 49 2.62 8.67 8.57
CA ILE A 49 2.39 9.42 7.33
C ILE A 49 3.18 8.82 6.17
N ALA A 50 4.43 8.41 6.41
CA ALA A 50 5.27 7.80 5.38
C ALA A 50 4.67 6.48 4.85
N ASN A 51 4.02 5.67 5.69
CA ASN A 51 3.47 4.37 5.30
C ASN A 51 1.99 4.41 4.86
N SER A 52 1.24 5.44 5.23
CA SER A 52 -0.19 5.57 4.88
C SER A 52 -0.48 5.48 3.37
N PRO A 53 0.29 6.13 2.47
CA PRO A 53 0.10 5.97 1.04
C PRO A 53 0.29 4.53 0.55
N GLY A 54 1.18 3.76 1.19
CA GLY A 54 1.44 2.38 0.84
C GLY A 54 0.26 1.44 1.13
N VAL A 55 -0.50 1.72 2.20
CA VAL A 55 -1.76 1.02 2.48
C VAL A 55 -2.77 1.29 1.36
N ILE A 56 -2.97 2.56 1.00
CA ILE A 56 -3.96 2.97 0.01
C ILE A 56 -3.60 2.42 -1.38
N PHE A 57 -2.39 2.73 -1.88
CA PHE A 57 -1.98 2.31 -3.21
C PHE A 57 -1.79 0.80 -3.33
N GLY A 58 -1.31 0.13 -2.28
CA GLY A 58 -1.18 -1.32 -2.25
C GLY A 58 -2.54 -2.03 -2.32
N LEU A 59 -3.54 -1.56 -1.58
CA LEU A 59 -4.89 -2.14 -1.64
C LEU A 59 -5.55 -1.89 -3.00
N ILE A 60 -5.43 -0.68 -3.57
CA ILE A 60 -6.00 -0.38 -4.90
C ILE A 60 -5.34 -1.26 -5.97
N ALA A 61 -4.00 -1.40 -5.95
CA ALA A 61 -3.29 -2.27 -6.88
C ALA A 61 -3.70 -3.75 -6.72
N PHE A 62 -3.88 -4.23 -5.49
CA PHE A 62 -4.39 -5.58 -5.22
C PHE A 62 -5.78 -5.79 -5.81
N PHE A 63 -6.75 -4.93 -5.48
CA PHE A 63 -8.14 -5.09 -5.94
C PHE A 63 -8.30 -4.94 -7.44
N THR A 64 -7.50 -4.08 -8.07
CA THR A 64 -7.51 -3.94 -9.54
C THR A 64 -6.90 -5.14 -10.25
N ALA A 65 -5.98 -5.87 -9.60
CA ALA A 65 -5.37 -7.10 -10.12
C ALA A 65 -6.25 -8.36 -9.98
N LEU A 66 -7.35 -8.29 -9.24
CA LEU A 66 -8.40 -9.35 -9.19
C LEU A 66 -9.32 -9.25 -10.41
#